data_AF-A0A7Y2PI91-F1
#
_entry.id   AF-A0A7Y2PI91-F1
#
_cell.length_a   1.000
_cell.length_b   1.000
_cell.length_c   1.000
_cell.angle_alpha   90.00
_cell.angle_beta   90.00
_cell.angle_gamma   90.00
#
_symmetry.space_group_name_H-M   'P 1'
#
loop_
_entity.id
_entity.type
_entity.pdbx_description
1 polymer ?
#
loop_
_entity_poly.entity_id
_entity_poly.type
_entity_poly.pdbx_seq_one_letter_code
_entity_poly.pdbx_strand_id
1 'polypeptide(L)'
;HAQAHLGAVNAALYSASCVLRECARRVDESPEADAQLLARQARAHIEACAEQVIQHVGRALGAGPYCQNPHFARLSADLPVYLRQSHAERDLQALGKLVALQPDTWWPQ
;
A
#
# COMPACT_ATOMS: atom_id res chain seq x y z
N HIS A 1 -16.47 -0.08 18.58
CA HIS A 1 -15.88 0.13 17.24
C HIS A 1 -14.40 -0.27 17.11
N ALA A 2 -13.60 -0.34 18.19
CA ALA A 2 -12.18 -0.72 18.11
C ALA A 2 -11.90 -2.05 17.36
N GLN A 3 -12.73 -3.08 17.58
CA GLN A 3 -12.61 -4.36 16.87
C GLN A 3 -12.80 -4.24 15.35
N ALA A 4 -13.64 -3.31 14.88
CA ALA A 4 -13.83 -3.07 13.45
C ALA A 4 -12.57 -2.46 12.82
N HIS A 5 -11.90 -1.54 13.52
CA HIS A 5 -10.62 -0.99 13.07
C HIS A 5 -9.51 -2.05 13.04
N LEU A 6 -9.46 -2.91 14.07
CA LEU A 6 -8.52 -4.03 14.08
C LEU A 6 -8.75 -4.99 12.90
N GLY A 7 -10.01 -5.33 12.62
CA GLY A 7 -10.37 -6.17 11.47
C GLY A 7 -9.96 -5.55 10.13
N ALA A 8 -10.17 -4.25 9.95
CA ALA A 8 -9.77 -3.53 8.75
C ALA A 8 -8.24 -3.49 8.57
N VAL A 9 -7.49 -3.22 9.64
CA VAL A 9 -6.02 -3.25 9.64
C VAL A 9 -5.53 -4.65 9.27
N ASN A 10 -6.09 -5.70 9.87
CA ASN A 10 -5.72 -7.08 9.58
C ASN A 10 -5.96 -7.44 8.11
N ALA A 11 -7.13 -7.09 7.57
CA ALA A 11 -7.47 -7.35 6.17
C ALA A 11 -6.51 -6.62 5.21
N ALA A 12 -6.20 -5.35 5.47
CA ALA A 12 -5.27 -4.57 4.66
C ALA A 12 -3.86 -5.17 4.67
N LEU A 13 -3.32 -5.48 5.86
CA LEU A 13 -1.99 -6.08 6.00
C LEU A 13 -1.91 -7.48 5.38
N TYR A 14 -2.97 -8.28 5.49
CA TYR A 14 -3.04 -9.59 4.85
C TYR A 14 -2.97 -9.46 3.33
N SER A 15 -3.77 -8.57 2.75
CA SER A 15 -3.76 -8.28 1.31
C SER A 15 -2.37 -7.81 0.84
N ALA A 16 -1.77 -6.86 1.55
CA ALA A 16 -0.41 -6.38 1.29
C ALA A 16 0.63 -7.50 1.31
N SER A 17 0.55 -8.39 2.30
CA SER A 17 1.45 -9.54 2.41
C SER A 17 1.29 -10.51 1.24
N CYS A 18 0.06 -10.75 0.78
CA CYS A 18 -0.21 -11.59 -0.39
C CYS A 18 0.35 -10.97 -1.67
N VAL A 19 0.13 -9.67 -1.89
CA VAL A 19 0.67 -8.96 -3.05
C VAL A 19 2.20 -9.02 -3.08
N LEU A 20 2.87 -8.73 -1.95
CA LEU A 20 4.34 -8.79 -1.89
C LEU A 20 4.88 -10.18 -2.18
N ARG A 21 4.28 -11.23 -1.59
CA ARG A 21 4.69 -12.61 -1.83
C ARG A 21 4.51 -13.03 -3.28
N GLU A 22 3.37 -12.68 -3.88
CA GLU A 22 3.12 -13.00 -5.28
C GLU A 22 4.07 -12.24 -6.22
N CYS A 23 4.35 -10.97 -5.92
CA CYS A 23 5.32 -10.19 -6.69
C CYS A 23 6.73 -10.78 -6.58
N ALA A 24 7.17 -11.15 -5.38
CA ALA A 24 8.46 -11.80 -5.17
C ALA A 24 8.54 -13.12 -5.96
N ARG A 25 7.52 -13.98 -5.84
CA ARG A 25 7.44 -15.25 -6.59
C ARG A 25 7.58 -15.04 -8.10
N ARG A 26 6.86 -14.07 -8.67
CA ARG A 26 6.90 -13.79 -10.12
C ARG A 26 8.24 -13.22 -10.58
N VAL A 27 8.91 -12.43 -9.75
CA VAL A 27 10.28 -11.96 -10.04
C VAL A 27 11.25 -13.13 -10.00
N ASP A 28 11.16 -13.99 -8.97
CA ASP A 28 12.04 -15.15 -8.82
C ASP A 28 11.87 -16.16 -9.98
N GLU A 29 10.64 -16.33 -10.49
CA GLU A 29 10.35 -17.22 -11.62
C GLU A 29 10.80 -16.68 -12.98
N SER A 30 11.01 -15.36 -13.10
CA SER A 30 11.36 -14.70 -14.36
C SER A 30 12.24 -13.48 -14.12
N PRO A 31 13.48 -13.67 -13.62
CA PRO A 31 14.34 -12.58 -13.16
C PRO A 31 14.76 -11.62 -14.30
N GLU A 32 14.79 -12.10 -15.54
CA GLU A 32 15.15 -11.30 -16.72
C GLU A 32 13.94 -10.61 -17.38
N ALA A 33 12.71 -10.89 -16.91
CA ALA A 33 11.52 -10.26 -17.46
C ALA A 33 11.35 -8.83 -16.96
N ASP A 34 10.65 -8.00 -17.74
CA ASP A 34 10.29 -6.65 -17.30
C ASP A 34 9.30 -6.69 -16.13
N ALA A 35 9.82 -6.46 -14.93
CA ALA A 35 9.06 -6.41 -13.68
C ALA A 35 8.42 -5.04 -13.40
N GLN A 36 8.50 -4.06 -14.33
CA GLN A 36 8.04 -2.70 -14.08
C GLN A 36 6.56 -2.63 -13.68
N LEU A 37 5.69 -3.35 -14.41
CA LEU A 37 4.26 -3.39 -14.11
C LEU A 37 4.03 -3.94 -12.69
N LEU A 38 4.65 -5.09 -12.39
CA LEU A 38 4.53 -5.78 -11.12
C LEU A 38 5.01 -4.91 -9.95
N ALA A 39 6.17 -4.27 -10.11
CA ALA A 39 6.74 -3.37 -9.10
C ALA A 39 5.84 -2.15 -8.84
N ARG A 40 5.22 -1.59 -9.89
CA ARG A 40 4.27 -0.47 -9.75
C ARG A 40 2.96 -0.89 -9.07
N GLN A 41 2.44 -2.07 -9.40
CA GLN A 41 1.27 -2.64 -8.73
C GLN A 41 1.53 -2.87 -7.25
N ALA A 42 2.69 -3.47 -6.91
CA ALA A 42 3.10 -3.68 -5.53
C ALA A 42 3.20 -2.36 -4.77
N ARG A 43 3.90 -1.36 -5.33
CA ARG A 43 4.07 -0.05 -4.71
C ARG A 43 2.73 0.64 -4.43
N ALA A 44 1.86 0.72 -5.44
CA ALA A 44 0.55 1.34 -5.30
C ALA A 44 -0.30 0.65 -4.22
N HIS A 45 -0.25 -0.68 -4.16
CA HIS A 45 -1.02 -1.43 -3.16
C HIS A 45 -0.48 -1.22 -1.74
N ILE A 46 0.85 -1.20 -1.56
CA ILE A 46 1.47 -0.99 -0.25
C ILE A 46 1.25 0.44 0.27
N GLU A 47 1.31 1.43 -0.62
CA GLU A 47 0.99 2.82 -0.28
C GLU A 47 -0.46 2.94 0.22
N ALA A 48 -1.43 2.41 -0.54
CA ALA A 48 -2.83 2.41 -0.14
C ALA A 48 -3.08 1.65 1.18
N CYS A 49 -2.40 0.51 1.38
CA CYS A 49 -2.48 -0.24 2.63
C CYS A 49 -1.96 0.59 3.81
N ALA A 50 -0.81 1.26 3.66
CA ALA A 50 -0.22 2.07 4.72
C ALA A 50 -1.15 3.23 5.12
N GLU A 51 -1.75 3.92 4.16
CA GLU A 51 -2.74 4.98 4.42
C GLU A 51 -3.94 4.46 5.20
N GLN A 52 -4.50 3.31 4.79
CA GLN A 52 -5.62 2.67 5.50
C GLN A 52 -5.25 2.33 6.95
N VAL A 53 -4.06 1.74 7.16
CA VAL A 53 -3.60 1.38 8.50
C VAL A 53 -3.47 2.62 9.38
N ILE A 54 -2.83 3.69 8.90
CA ILE A 54 -2.69 4.95 9.64
C ILE A 54 -4.06 5.51 10.04
N GLN A 55 -5.02 5.52 9.10
CA GLN A 55 -6.38 5.99 9.35
C GLN A 55 -7.10 5.15 10.41
N HIS A 56 -7.07 3.82 10.29
CA HIS A 56 -7.78 2.94 11.22
C HIS A 56 -7.15 2.95 12.61
N VAL A 57 -5.82 2.97 12.71
CA VAL A 57 -5.09 3.04 13.98
C VAL A 57 -5.35 4.36 14.69
N GLY A 58 -5.28 5.49 13.97
CA GLY A 58 -5.57 6.81 14.55
C GLY A 58 -6.99 6.92 15.11
N ARG A 59 -7.99 6.36 14.39
CA ARG A 59 -9.38 6.33 14.87
C ARG A 59 -9.60 5.37 16.04
N ALA A 60 -8.91 4.22 16.04
CA ALA A 60 -9.06 3.21 17.10
C ALA A 60 -8.47 3.65 18.44
N LEU A 61 -7.33 4.34 18.39
CA LEU A 61 -6.54 4.70 19.57
C LEU A 61 -6.89 6.09 20.13
N GLY A 62 -7.46 6.98 19.31
CA GLY A 62 -7.72 8.36 19.70
C GLY A 62 -6.42 9.14 19.94
N ALA A 63 -6.54 10.33 20.55
CA ALA A 63 -5.41 11.24 20.77
C ALA A 63 -4.39 10.75 21.81
N GLY A 64 -4.75 9.81 22.69
CA GLY A 64 -3.93 9.39 23.83
C GLY A 64 -2.51 8.95 23.44
N PRO A 65 -2.35 7.95 22.56
CA PRO A 65 -1.02 7.49 22.15
C PRO A 65 -0.19 8.53 21.39
N TYR A 66 -0.81 9.51 20.72
CA TYR A 66 -0.09 10.62 20.08
C TYR A 66 0.62 11.53 21.10
N CYS A 67 0.08 11.66 22.31
CA CYS A 67 0.67 12.50 23.36
C CYS A 67 1.54 11.70 24.33
N GLN A 68 1.19 10.44 24.60
CA GLN A 68 1.75 9.65 25.70
C GLN A 68 2.79 8.63 25.24
N ASN A 69 2.85 8.32 23.93
CA ASN A 69 3.81 7.39 23.37
C ASN A 69 4.66 8.09 22.29
N PRO A 70 5.86 8.60 22.64
CA PRO A 70 6.74 9.30 21.70
C PRO A 70 7.15 8.47 20.49
N HIS A 71 7.26 7.15 20.64
CA HIS A 71 7.59 6.24 19.54
C HIS A 71 6.44 6.16 18.53
N PHE A 72 5.21 5.96 19.01
CA PHE A 72 4.03 5.96 18.17
C PHE A 72 3.81 7.30 17.47
N ALA A 73 3.97 8.41 18.19
CA ALA A 73 3.82 9.76 17.65
C ALA A 73 4.81 10.01 16.50
N ARG A 74 6.07 9.61 16.68
CA ARG A 74 7.11 9.70 15.64
C ARG A 74 6.75 8.88 14.41
N LEU A 75 6.44 7.60 14.57
CA LEU A 75 6.04 6.74 13.44
C LEU A 75 4.82 7.31 12.70
N SER A 76 3.83 7.81 13.43
CA SER A 76 2.61 8.36 12.85
C SER A 76 2.81 9.69 12.13
N ALA A 77 3.84 10.47 12.50
CA ALA A 77 4.22 11.70 11.82
C ALA A 77 5.13 11.45 10.62
N ASP A 78 6.08 10.54 10.75
CA ASP A 78 7.12 10.28 9.75
C ASP A 78 6.59 9.46 8.58
N LEU A 79 5.75 8.44 8.84
CA LEU A 79 5.26 7.53 7.79
C LEU A 79 4.48 8.27 6.68
N PRO A 80 3.53 9.19 6.96
CA PRO A 80 2.87 9.97 5.90
C PRO A 80 3.83 10.83 5.07
N VAL A 81 4.91 11.34 5.69
CA VAL A 81 5.93 12.12 4.99
C VAL A 81 6.76 11.20 4.08
N TYR A 82 7.10 10.01 4.56
CA TYR A 82 7.79 9.00 3.77
C TYR A 82 6.96 8.54 2.57
N LEU A 83 5.66 8.28 2.76
CA LEU A 83 4.77 7.86 1.67
C LEU A 83 4.71 8.89 0.54
N ARG A 84 4.71 10.19 0.87
CA ARG A 84 4.73 11.29 -0.12
C ARG A 84 5.98 11.35 -1.00
N GLN A 85 7.03 10.60 -0.69
CA GLN A 85 8.17 10.41 -1.60
C GLN A 85 7.77 9.59 -2.83
N SER A 86 6.78 8.69 -2.68
CA SER A 86 6.06 8.12 -3.81
C SER A 86 5.05 9.15 -4.28
N HIS A 87 5.05 9.45 -5.57
CA HIS A 87 4.13 10.45 -6.11
C HIS A 87 2.85 9.74 -6.50
N ALA A 88 2.02 9.35 -5.51
CA ALA A 88 0.84 8.51 -5.64
C ALA A 88 0.11 8.65 -6.99
N GLU A 89 -0.38 9.85 -7.32
CA GLU A 89 -1.12 10.11 -8.56
C GLU A 89 -0.29 9.93 -9.83
N ARG A 90 0.98 10.36 -9.82
CA ARG A 90 1.90 10.15 -10.96
C ARG A 90 2.27 8.69 -11.12
N ASP A 91 2.46 7.97 -10.01
CA ASP A 91 2.75 6.55 -10.02
C ASP A 91 1.55 5.74 -10.50
N LEU A 92 0.34 6.10 -10.07
CA LEU A 92 -0.91 5.52 -10.57
C LEU A 92 -1.14 5.86 -12.04
N GLN A 93 -0.83 7.08 -12.51
CA GLN A 93 -0.91 7.42 -13.92
C GLN A 93 0.05 6.56 -14.76
N ALA A 94 1.29 6.38 -14.32
CA ALA A 94 2.26 5.53 -14.99
C ALA A 94 1.80 4.06 -15.00
N LEU A 95 1.24 3.57 -13.90
CA LEU A 95 0.65 2.24 -13.83
C LEU A 95 -0.53 2.09 -14.80
N GLY A 96 -1.44 3.08 -14.84
CA GLY A 96 -2.58 3.08 -15.76
C GLY A 96 -2.17 3.02 -17.23
N LYS A 97 -1.08 3.72 -17.61
CA LYS A 97 -0.51 3.61 -18.96
C LYS A 97 -0.02 2.20 -19.28
N LEU A 98 0.67 1.53 -18.35
CA LEU A 98 1.14 0.16 -18.55
C LEU A 98 0.00 -0.85 -18.61
N VAL A 99 -1.04 -0.65 -17.81
CA VAL A 99 -2.25 -1.48 -17.83
C VAL A 99 -2.98 -1.32 -19.17
N ALA A 100 -3.12 -0.11 -19.68
CA ALA A 100 -3.79 0.15 -20.97
C ALA A 100 -3.07 -0.46 -22.19
N LEU A 101 -1.77 -0.77 -22.08
CA LEU A 101 -0.99 -1.39 -23.13
C LEU A 101 -1.12 -2.93 -23.16
N GLN A 102 -1.78 -3.53 -22.17
CA GLN A 102 -1.99 -4.98 -22.14
C GLN A 102 -3.24 -5.36 -22.95
N PRO A 103 -3.10 -6.19 -24.00
CA PRO A 103 -4.16 -6.49 -24.96
C PRO A 103 -5.35 -7.29 -24.38
N ASP A 104 -5.21 -7.90 -23.19
CA ASP A 104 -6.25 -8.74 -22.56
C ASP A 104 -6.87 -8.13 -21.29
N THR A 105 -6.62 -6.85 -21.00
CA THR A 105 -7.23 -6.21 -19.83
C THR A 105 -8.67 -5.81 -20.12
N TRP A 106 -9.61 -6.50 -19.46
CA TRP A 106 -11.08 -6.45 -19.56
C TRP A 106 -11.75 -5.09 -19.26
N TRP A 107 -11.09 -3.95 -19.49
CA TRP A 107 -11.67 -2.64 -19.25
C TRP A 107 -12.63 -2.26 -20.39
N PRO A 108 -13.92 -1.97 -20.12
CA PRO A 108 -14.79 -1.41 -21.14
C PRO A 108 -14.25 -0.02 -21.53
N GLN A 109 -14.12 0.21 -22.84
CA GLN A 109 -13.78 1.51 -23.43
C GLN A 109 -14.86 2.56 -23.11
#